data_AF-A0AAN0S8T9-F1
#
_entry.id   AF-A0AAN0S8T9-F1
#
_cell.length_a   1.000
_cell.length_b   1.000
_cell.length_c   1.000
_cell.angle_alpha   90.00
_cell.angle_beta   90.00
_cell.angle_gamma   90.00
#
_symmetry.space_group_name_H-M   'P 1'
#
loop_
_entity.id
_entity.type
_entity.pdbx_description
1 polymer ?
#
loop_
_entity_poly.entity_id
_entity_poly.type
_entity_poly.pdbx_seq_one_letter_code
_entity_poly.pdbx_strand_id
1 'polypeptide(L)'
;MLKTTQSRFITSLCLFFMLLIAVTSLVIHFFVTPQLKRNETQLIRFEVDNVAVNITEQMNRVQAQMRSITQSVAAMQSDDINKLLPTLVDQYQDVNVFGGGIWPLPEKREAGRNKFSTFFARNGSNKLEENTYWNSDAAPNYYEQVWYKAGLASPAGQCAWANAYQDDASPQPRTNCAMAITKEGQPWGVATIDVTLGFFNQLAKQMSEAVKGQVLIIEADGKVVGNADQIGKTAGLKNLSELSGSLPMAKAVQGMLPGFNASQSSENEYDNDGTSHTVILQTVKGSPWILAVDLPTALLTKQTDAILLRLGMVQIPMAIVLLGILVLFVRNMMRRLGDLNHNISRLSAGGADLTQRLEPTSSPEFNAIIDSFNGVIIYLQTMLRQVGDSARAISSASHQIATGNQDLSARTEDQASSIEQTAASMEELTSTVRQNADNAAHANELAREASSVAVKGGEVVKQVVSTMNAIQTSSGKVVDIISVIDSIAFQTNILALNAAVEAARAGEQGRGFAVVASEVRSLAQRSAQSAREIKALIENSVSNVNLGTELVTQAGSTMEELTQGVRNVTTLMAEIMSSSREQSTGIEQVNLAINQLDSTTQQNAALVQEVSSASHSMAEQSTQLERVVAGFKL
;
A
#
# COMPACT_ATOMS: atom_id res chain seq x y z
N MET A 1 8.30 -26.77 18.52
CA MET A 1 9.62 -26.27 18.07
C MET A 1 9.56 -24.92 17.33
N LEU A 2 8.48 -24.58 16.60
CA LEU A 2 8.38 -23.39 15.74
C LEU A 2 8.03 -22.05 16.44
N LYS A 3 8.46 -21.80 17.68
CA LYS A 3 8.05 -20.58 18.43
C LYS A 3 8.74 -19.29 17.96
N THR A 4 9.93 -19.39 17.36
CA THR A 4 10.69 -18.22 16.89
C THR A 4 10.77 -18.20 15.38
N THR A 5 10.82 -16.99 14.79
CA THR A 5 11.03 -16.78 13.35
C THR A 5 12.29 -17.50 12.88
N GLN A 6 13.34 -17.47 13.70
CA GLN A 6 14.57 -18.24 13.50
C GLN A 6 14.33 -19.74 13.36
N SER A 7 13.55 -20.35 14.27
CA SER A 7 13.25 -21.78 14.20
C SER A 7 12.42 -22.13 12.96
N ARG A 8 11.49 -21.27 12.54
CA ARG A 8 10.69 -21.46 11.33
C ARG A 8 11.55 -21.46 10.07
N PHE A 9 12.48 -20.50 9.94
CA PHE A 9 13.40 -20.45 8.80
C PHE A 9 14.35 -21.65 8.75
N ILE A 10 14.95 -22.03 9.88
CA ILE A 10 15.85 -23.19 9.94
C ILE A 10 15.09 -24.48 9.60
N THR A 11 13.86 -24.65 10.11
CA THR A 11 13.05 -25.84 9.81
C THR A 11 12.68 -25.90 8.33
N SER A 12 12.26 -24.78 7.73
CA SER A 12 11.94 -24.71 6.30
C SER A 12 13.16 -25.03 5.42
N LEU A 13 14.35 -24.56 5.81
CA LEU A 13 15.58 -24.81 5.08
C LEU A 13 15.99 -26.29 5.14
N CYS A 14 15.92 -26.91 6.31
CA CYS A 14 16.18 -28.34 6.46
C CYS A 14 15.20 -29.19 5.62
N LEU A 15 13.92 -28.81 5.58
CA LEU A 15 12.89 -29.52 4.84
C LEU A 15 13.10 -29.38 3.31
N PHE A 16 13.50 -28.19 2.85
CA PHE A 16 13.87 -27.95 1.46
C PHE A 16 15.05 -28.81 1.01
N PHE A 17 16.12 -28.90 1.81
CA PHE A 17 17.29 -29.73 1.47
C PHE A 17 16.99 -31.23 1.52
N MET A 18 16.13 -31.69 2.44
CA MET A 18 15.67 -33.09 2.44
C MET A 18 14.87 -33.43 1.18
N LEU A 19 13.97 -32.54 0.75
CA LEU A 19 13.20 -32.71 -0.48
C LEU A 19 14.13 -32.75 -1.71
N LEU A 20 15.11 -31.85 -1.77
CA LEU A 20 16.05 -31.76 -2.89
C LEU A 20 16.84 -33.07 -3.08
N ILE A 21 17.33 -33.66 -1.98
CA ILE A 21 18.07 -34.93 -2.01
C ILE A 21 17.17 -36.11 -2.45
N ALA A 22 15.92 -36.13 -2.00
CA ALA A 22 14.97 -37.17 -2.39
C ALA A 22 14.64 -37.12 -3.89
N VAL A 23 14.41 -35.91 -4.42
CA VAL A 23 14.11 -35.71 -5.85
C VAL A 23 15.29 -36.11 -6.73
N THR A 24 16.52 -35.74 -6.36
CA THR A 24 17.70 -36.04 -7.17
C THR A 24 18.00 -37.54 -7.20
N SER A 25 17.78 -38.26 -6.08
CA SER A 25 17.90 -39.72 -6.04
C SER A 25 16.89 -40.41 -6.98
N LEU A 26 15.64 -39.91 -7.00
CA LEU A 26 14.59 -40.45 -7.87
C LEU A 26 14.91 -40.24 -9.35
N VAL A 27 15.43 -39.06 -9.73
CA VAL A 27 15.84 -38.76 -11.11
C VAL A 27 16.95 -39.71 -11.58
N ILE A 28 17.95 -39.95 -10.73
CA ILE A 28 19.08 -40.82 -11.07
C ILE A 28 18.60 -42.26 -11.35
N HIS A 29 17.75 -42.82 -10.48
CA HIS A 29 17.29 -44.20 -10.60
C HIS A 29 16.41 -44.43 -11.83
N PHE A 30 15.47 -43.52 -12.12
CA PHE A 30 14.50 -43.71 -13.20
C PHE A 30 15.01 -43.29 -14.59
N PHE A 31 15.93 -42.32 -14.67
CA PHE A 31 16.35 -41.77 -15.97
C PHE A 31 17.79 -42.11 -16.34
N VAL A 32 18.72 -42.14 -15.38
CA VAL A 32 20.15 -42.29 -15.67
C VAL A 32 20.56 -43.76 -15.74
N THR A 33 20.13 -44.58 -14.77
CA THR A 33 20.48 -46.02 -14.73
C THR A 33 20.02 -46.81 -15.97
N PRO A 34 18.78 -46.63 -16.51
CA PRO A 34 18.35 -47.37 -17.70
C PRO A 34 19.08 -46.97 -18.98
N GLN A 35 19.49 -45.70 -19.10
CA GLN A 35 20.25 -45.22 -20.26
C GLN A 35 21.68 -45.77 -20.26
N LEU A 36 22.32 -45.83 -19.10
CA LEU A 36 23.67 -46.41 -18.96
C LEU A 36 23.69 -47.89 -19.35
N LYS A 37 22.74 -48.70 -18.85
CA LYS A 37 22.64 -50.13 -19.21
C LYS A 37 22.45 -50.34 -20.72
N ARG A 38 21.61 -49.55 -21.38
CA ARG A 38 21.40 -49.64 -22.84
C ARG A 38 22.66 -49.32 -23.64
N ASN A 39 23.42 -48.30 -23.22
CA ASN A 39 24.65 -47.90 -23.90
C ASN A 39 25.76 -48.96 -23.75
N GLU A 40 25.90 -49.57 -22.56
CA GLU A 40 26.87 -50.65 -22.33
C GLU A 40 26.53 -51.91 -23.16
N THR A 41 25.25 -52.31 -23.24
CA THR A 41 24.83 -53.45 -24.08
C THR A 41 25.10 -53.20 -25.57
N GLN A 42 24.92 -51.98 -26.07
CA GLN A 42 25.24 -51.62 -27.46
C GLN A 42 26.73 -51.73 -27.76
N LEU A 43 27.60 -51.34 -26.82
CA LEU A 43 29.05 -51.44 -26.99
C LEU A 43 29.49 -52.90 -27.13
N ILE A 44 28.95 -53.82 -26.32
CA ILE A 44 29.27 -55.24 -26.42
C ILE A 44 28.77 -55.85 -27.74
N ARG A 45 27.58 -55.45 -28.22
CA ARG A 45 27.10 -55.88 -29.54
C ARG A 45 28.03 -55.46 -30.67
N PHE A 46 28.54 -54.22 -30.61
CA PHE A 46 29.51 -53.74 -31.59
C PHE A 46 30.80 -54.58 -31.59
N GLU A 47 31.27 -55.00 -30.41
CA GLU A 47 32.42 -55.89 -30.31
C GLU A 47 32.13 -57.28 -30.91
N VAL A 48 30.96 -57.86 -30.62
CA VAL A 48 30.52 -59.14 -31.22
C VAL A 48 30.38 -59.05 -32.74
N ASP A 49 29.85 -57.94 -33.26
CA ASP A 49 29.79 -57.63 -34.70
C ASP A 49 31.19 -57.60 -35.34
N ASN A 50 32.12 -56.85 -34.75
CA ASN A 50 33.50 -56.75 -35.26
C ASN A 50 34.17 -58.12 -35.32
N VAL A 51 33.97 -58.96 -34.31
CA VAL A 51 34.58 -60.28 -34.30
C VAL A 51 33.89 -61.23 -35.30
N ALA A 52 32.58 -61.10 -35.55
CA ALA A 52 31.89 -61.84 -36.62
C ALA A 52 32.39 -61.46 -38.04
N VAL A 53 32.88 -60.23 -38.25
CA VAL A 53 33.53 -59.81 -39.50
C VAL A 53 34.80 -60.63 -39.76
N ASN A 54 35.59 -60.96 -38.73
CA ASN A 54 36.81 -61.77 -38.90
C ASN A 54 36.50 -63.17 -39.45
N ILE A 55 35.35 -63.77 -39.08
CA ILE A 55 34.90 -65.04 -39.64
C ILE A 55 34.66 -64.90 -41.15
N THR A 56 33.97 -63.83 -41.53
CA THR A 56 33.66 -63.53 -42.93
C THR A 56 34.95 -63.28 -43.74
N GLU A 57 35.96 -62.64 -43.16
CA GLU A 57 37.26 -62.42 -43.79
C GLU A 57 37.97 -63.74 -44.11
N GLN A 58 38.04 -64.67 -43.15
CA GLN A 58 38.66 -65.98 -43.40
C GLN A 58 37.89 -66.79 -44.45
N MET A 59 36.55 -66.75 -44.43
CA MET A 59 35.73 -67.37 -45.47
C MET A 59 35.97 -66.75 -46.85
N ASN A 60 36.12 -65.42 -46.92
CA ASN A 60 36.42 -64.70 -48.15
C ASN A 60 37.79 -65.08 -48.72
N ARG A 61 38.77 -65.39 -47.86
CA ARG A 61 40.08 -65.89 -48.28
C ARG A 61 39.96 -67.25 -48.98
N VAL A 62 39.20 -68.19 -48.40
CA VAL A 62 38.91 -69.50 -49.04
C VAL A 62 38.14 -69.29 -50.34
N GLN A 63 37.17 -68.39 -50.37
CA GLN A 63 36.43 -68.06 -51.58
C GLN A 63 37.31 -67.47 -52.69
N ALA A 64 38.27 -66.61 -52.33
CA ALA A 64 39.22 -66.06 -53.29
C ALA A 64 40.12 -67.16 -53.88
N GLN A 65 40.57 -68.09 -53.05
CA GLN A 65 41.30 -69.28 -53.50
C GLN A 65 40.47 -70.12 -54.48
N MET A 66 39.19 -70.31 -54.16
CA MET A 66 38.25 -71.05 -54.99
C MET A 66 37.99 -70.39 -56.35
N ARG A 67 37.89 -69.05 -56.40
CA ARG A 67 37.82 -68.31 -57.68
C ARG A 67 39.03 -68.59 -58.55
N SER A 68 40.22 -68.56 -57.96
CA SER A 68 41.47 -68.88 -58.65
C SER A 68 41.45 -70.30 -59.22
N ILE A 69 41.02 -71.28 -58.41
CA ILE A 69 40.89 -72.68 -58.83
C ILE A 69 39.90 -72.82 -59.99
N THR A 70 38.68 -72.28 -59.87
CA THR A 70 37.64 -72.46 -60.89
C THR A 70 38.01 -71.81 -62.22
N GLN A 71 38.65 -70.63 -62.18
CA GLN A 71 39.11 -69.94 -63.39
C GLN A 71 40.29 -70.66 -64.04
N SER A 72 41.23 -71.16 -63.25
CA SER A 72 42.38 -71.93 -63.74
C SER A 72 41.94 -73.22 -64.41
N VAL A 73 41.05 -73.97 -63.75
CA VAL A 73 40.54 -75.26 -64.24
C VAL A 73 39.71 -75.10 -65.51
N ALA A 74 39.02 -73.97 -65.68
CA ALA A 74 38.26 -73.70 -66.90
C ALA A 74 39.15 -73.70 -68.17
N ALA A 75 40.41 -73.27 -68.05
CA ALA A 75 41.38 -73.20 -69.15
C ALA A 75 42.29 -74.45 -69.27
N MET A 76 42.26 -75.37 -68.31
CA MET A 76 43.16 -76.53 -68.25
C MET A 76 42.59 -77.78 -68.92
N GLN A 77 43.51 -78.62 -69.42
CA GLN A 77 43.21 -79.99 -69.85
C GLN A 77 43.20 -80.95 -68.63
N SER A 78 42.61 -82.13 -68.79
CA SER A 78 42.40 -83.10 -67.70
C SER A 78 43.68 -83.52 -66.95
N ASP A 79 44.81 -83.64 -67.66
CA ASP A 79 46.11 -84.00 -67.08
C ASP A 79 46.75 -82.86 -66.29
N ASP A 80 46.55 -81.62 -66.73
CA ASP A 80 47.06 -80.43 -66.05
C ASP A 80 46.32 -80.20 -64.72
N ILE A 81 45.01 -80.49 -64.69
CA ILE A 81 44.21 -80.47 -63.46
C ILE A 81 44.83 -81.41 -62.41
N ASN A 82 45.20 -82.64 -62.80
CA ASN A 82 45.80 -83.61 -61.87
C ASN A 82 47.13 -83.13 -61.29
N LYS A 83 47.96 -82.47 -62.11
CA LYS A 83 49.31 -82.03 -61.71
C LYS A 83 49.29 -80.75 -60.88
N LEU A 84 48.40 -79.80 -61.20
CA LEU A 84 48.42 -78.45 -60.63
C LEU A 84 47.47 -78.27 -59.45
N LEU A 85 46.42 -79.10 -59.32
CA LEU A 85 45.46 -78.98 -58.24
C LEU A 85 46.08 -78.97 -56.83
N PRO A 86 47.09 -79.82 -56.48
CA PRO A 86 47.71 -79.77 -55.16
C PRO A 86 48.28 -78.39 -54.83
N THR A 87 48.95 -77.76 -55.78
CA THR A 87 49.55 -76.42 -55.62
C THR A 87 48.49 -75.34 -55.51
N LEU A 88 47.37 -75.47 -56.23
CA LEU A 88 46.25 -74.52 -56.14
C LEU A 88 45.49 -74.65 -54.80
N VAL A 89 45.38 -75.86 -54.26
CA VAL A 89 44.77 -76.13 -52.95
C VAL A 89 45.70 -75.71 -51.80
N ASP A 90 47.02 -75.85 -51.95
CA ASP A 90 48.00 -75.47 -50.93
C ASP A 90 48.51 -74.02 -51.06
N GLN A 91 47.81 -73.17 -51.83
CA GLN A 91 48.26 -71.81 -52.18
C GLN A 91 48.69 -70.97 -50.97
N TYR A 92 48.01 -71.14 -49.83
CA TYR A 92 48.27 -70.39 -48.60
C TYR A 92 49.05 -71.17 -47.54
N GLN A 93 49.42 -72.42 -47.80
CA GLN A 93 50.01 -73.34 -46.81
C GLN A 93 49.17 -73.46 -45.52
N ASP A 94 47.85 -73.26 -45.63
CA ASP A 94 46.94 -73.30 -44.50
C ASP A 94 46.66 -74.76 -44.13
N VAL A 95 47.10 -75.16 -42.94
CA VAL A 95 46.91 -76.51 -42.40
C VAL A 95 45.44 -76.81 -42.08
N ASN A 96 44.61 -75.79 -41.96
CA ASN A 96 43.18 -75.94 -41.73
C ASN A 96 42.40 -76.30 -43.01
N VAL A 97 42.98 -76.01 -44.18
CA VAL A 97 42.51 -76.55 -45.44
C VAL A 97 42.85 -78.04 -45.48
N PHE A 98 41.82 -78.87 -45.31
CA PHE A 98 41.92 -80.32 -45.35
C PHE A 98 42.33 -80.81 -46.74
N GLY A 99 41.77 -80.19 -47.77
CA GLY A 99 41.95 -80.65 -49.13
C GLY A 99 41.13 -79.85 -50.12
N GLY A 100 41.15 -80.27 -51.38
CA GLY A 100 40.36 -79.65 -52.42
C GLY A 100 40.21 -80.54 -53.63
N GLY A 101 39.09 -80.39 -54.32
CA GLY A 101 38.65 -81.30 -55.36
C GLY A 101 38.08 -80.60 -56.57
N ILE A 102 38.21 -81.25 -57.72
CA ILE A 102 37.55 -80.90 -58.97
C ILE A 102 36.60 -82.03 -59.33
N TRP A 103 35.33 -81.69 -59.47
CA TRP A 103 34.20 -82.60 -59.57
C TRP A 103 33.43 -82.32 -60.87
N PRO A 104 33.88 -82.86 -62.02
CA PRO A 104 33.23 -82.64 -63.31
C PRO A 104 31.85 -83.30 -63.36
N LEU A 105 30.93 -82.75 -64.15
CA LEU A 105 29.69 -83.45 -64.50
C LEU A 105 30.01 -84.79 -65.23
N PRO A 106 29.10 -85.77 -65.19
CA PRO A 106 29.29 -87.05 -65.87
C PRO A 106 29.72 -86.88 -67.33
N GLU A 107 30.69 -87.67 -67.77
CA GLU A 107 31.23 -87.69 -69.14
C GLU A 107 31.86 -86.37 -69.64
N LYS A 108 31.93 -85.31 -68.82
CA LYS A 108 32.54 -84.01 -69.21
C LYS A 108 34.06 -83.98 -69.18
N ARG A 109 34.68 -84.91 -68.47
CA ARG A 109 36.14 -85.01 -68.33
C ARG A 109 36.76 -86.09 -69.21
N GLU A 110 36.09 -87.22 -69.31
CA GLU A 110 36.45 -88.36 -70.15
C GLU A 110 35.16 -89.07 -70.59
N ALA A 111 35.01 -89.30 -71.90
CA ALA A 111 33.81 -89.93 -72.45
C ALA A 111 33.66 -91.37 -71.92
N GLY A 112 32.44 -91.77 -71.54
CA GLY A 112 32.16 -93.10 -70.99
C GLY A 112 32.45 -93.27 -69.50
N ARG A 113 32.93 -92.22 -68.80
CA ARG A 113 33.22 -92.27 -67.37
C ARG A 113 32.35 -91.28 -66.58
N ASN A 114 31.46 -91.84 -65.74
CA ASN A 114 30.52 -91.05 -64.94
C ASN A 114 31.16 -90.43 -63.68
N LYS A 115 32.14 -91.11 -63.08
CA LYS A 115 32.90 -90.63 -61.91
C LYS A 115 34.36 -90.43 -62.30
N PHE A 116 34.76 -89.19 -62.50
CA PHE A 116 36.16 -88.84 -62.77
C PHE A 116 36.58 -87.51 -62.12
N SER A 117 36.60 -87.48 -60.79
CA SER A 117 37.09 -86.34 -60.03
C SER A 117 38.60 -86.41 -59.80
N THR A 118 39.18 -85.27 -59.41
CA THR A 118 40.50 -85.21 -58.78
C THR A 118 40.30 -84.64 -57.40
N PHE A 119 40.79 -85.29 -56.36
CA PHE A 119 40.70 -84.79 -55.00
C PHE A 119 42.02 -85.05 -54.29
N PHE A 120 42.56 -84.00 -53.67
CA PHE A 120 43.74 -84.10 -52.82
C PHE A 120 43.34 -83.77 -51.38
N ALA A 121 43.73 -84.63 -50.46
CA ALA A 121 43.47 -84.48 -49.03
C ALA A 121 44.77 -84.58 -48.25
N ARG A 122 44.87 -83.85 -47.13
CA ARG A 122 46.04 -83.94 -46.26
C ARG A 122 46.03 -85.24 -45.49
N ASN A 123 47.17 -85.92 -45.47
CA ASN A 123 47.38 -87.09 -44.63
C ASN A 123 47.77 -86.68 -43.18
N GLY A 124 48.02 -87.67 -42.31
CA GLY A 124 48.44 -87.42 -40.93
C GLY A 124 49.76 -86.65 -40.76
N SER A 125 50.58 -86.54 -41.81
CA SER A 125 51.80 -85.71 -41.86
C SER A 125 51.58 -84.34 -42.50
N ASN A 126 50.31 -83.94 -42.70
CA ASN A 126 49.89 -82.65 -43.26
C ASN A 126 50.29 -82.40 -44.73
N LYS A 127 50.64 -83.46 -45.48
CA LYS A 127 50.94 -83.38 -46.93
C LYS A 127 49.71 -83.73 -47.75
N LEU A 128 49.45 -82.97 -48.81
CA LEU A 128 48.39 -83.28 -49.78
C LEU A 128 48.74 -84.53 -50.58
N GLU A 129 47.88 -85.54 -50.50
CA GLU A 129 47.98 -86.79 -51.25
C GLU A 129 46.68 -87.02 -52.02
N GLU A 130 46.79 -87.66 -53.19
CA GLU A 130 45.63 -87.96 -54.02
C GLU A 130 44.72 -88.96 -53.29
N ASN A 131 43.44 -88.62 -53.19
CA ASN A 131 42.42 -89.49 -52.63
C ASN A 131 41.45 -89.89 -53.74
N THR A 132 41.51 -91.17 -54.11
CA THR A 132 40.73 -91.75 -55.21
C THR A 132 39.40 -92.37 -54.77
N TYR A 133 39.03 -92.27 -53.49
CA TYR A 133 37.81 -92.88 -52.94
C TYR A 133 36.57 -92.54 -53.78
N TRP A 134 36.40 -91.27 -54.13
CA TRP A 134 35.24 -90.80 -54.89
C TRP A 134 35.15 -91.32 -56.34
N ASN A 135 36.24 -91.89 -56.86
CA ASN A 135 36.27 -92.55 -58.15
C ASN A 135 36.06 -94.07 -58.05
N SER A 136 35.98 -94.64 -56.83
CA SER A 136 35.71 -96.06 -56.59
C SER A 136 34.23 -96.40 -56.70
N ASP A 137 33.89 -97.66 -56.92
CA ASP A 137 32.50 -98.12 -56.98
C ASP A 137 31.75 -97.98 -55.64
N ALA A 138 32.46 -98.05 -54.51
CA ALA A 138 31.89 -97.92 -53.17
C ALA A 138 31.41 -96.50 -52.86
N ALA A 139 32.02 -95.48 -53.48
CA ALA A 139 31.63 -94.10 -53.23
C ALA A 139 30.31 -93.74 -53.93
N PRO A 140 29.41 -92.99 -53.26
CA PRO A 140 28.20 -92.49 -53.88
C PRO A 140 28.53 -91.51 -55.01
N ASN A 141 27.56 -91.26 -55.89
CA ASN A 141 27.72 -90.28 -56.95
C ASN A 141 27.94 -88.89 -56.34
N TYR A 142 29.12 -88.29 -56.54
CA TYR A 142 29.43 -86.97 -56.00
C TYR A 142 28.48 -85.90 -56.57
N TYR A 143 28.02 -86.06 -57.82
CA TYR A 143 27.11 -85.13 -58.48
C TYR A 143 25.67 -85.15 -57.93
N GLU A 144 25.34 -86.11 -57.07
CA GLU A 144 24.04 -86.17 -56.38
C GLU A 144 24.08 -85.54 -54.99
N GLN A 145 25.26 -85.28 -54.44
CA GLN A 145 25.46 -84.79 -53.08
C GLN A 145 24.95 -83.36 -52.90
N VAL A 146 24.49 -83.04 -51.68
CA VAL A 146 23.91 -81.72 -51.36
C VAL A 146 24.92 -80.60 -51.60
N TRP A 147 26.17 -80.77 -51.14
CA TRP A 147 27.23 -79.78 -51.35
C TRP A 147 27.55 -79.57 -52.84
N TYR A 148 27.45 -80.63 -53.66
CA TYR A 148 27.70 -80.54 -55.10
C TYR A 148 26.59 -79.78 -55.80
N LYS A 149 25.32 -80.13 -55.53
CA LYS A 149 24.16 -79.43 -56.11
C LYS A 149 24.15 -77.95 -55.71
N ALA A 150 24.48 -77.65 -54.45
CA ALA A 150 24.61 -76.29 -53.96
C ALA A 150 25.76 -75.53 -54.66
N GLY A 151 26.92 -76.17 -54.81
CA GLY A 151 28.07 -75.61 -55.54
C GLY A 151 27.78 -75.39 -57.02
N LEU A 152 27.08 -76.31 -57.69
CA LEU A 152 26.69 -76.19 -59.10
C LEU A 152 25.69 -75.04 -59.32
N ALA A 153 24.80 -74.82 -58.35
CA ALA A 153 23.84 -73.72 -58.34
C ALA A 153 24.44 -72.39 -57.80
N SER A 154 25.69 -72.38 -57.35
CA SER A 154 26.29 -71.19 -56.76
C SER A 154 26.51 -70.11 -57.84
N PRO A 155 26.33 -68.82 -57.52
CA PRO A 155 26.70 -67.76 -58.45
C PRO A 155 28.19 -67.83 -58.80
N ALA A 156 28.54 -67.45 -60.03
CA ALA A 156 29.93 -67.45 -60.47
C ALA A 156 30.83 -66.67 -59.49
N GLY A 157 31.87 -67.33 -58.99
CA GLY A 157 32.79 -66.74 -58.02
C GLY A 157 32.27 -66.66 -56.59
N GLN A 158 31.17 -67.32 -56.23
CA GLN A 158 30.68 -67.40 -54.85
C GLN A 158 30.66 -68.84 -54.34
N CYS A 159 31.10 -69.01 -53.10
CA CYS A 159 31.04 -70.26 -52.38
C CYS A 159 29.61 -70.57 -51.95
N ALA A 160 29.11 -71.75 -52.29
CA ALA A 160 28.08 -72.38 -51.51
C ALA A 160 28.75 -73.15 -50.36
N TRP A 161 28.70 -72.57 -49.15
CA TRP A 161 29.21 -73.24 -47.96
C TRP A 161 28.26 -74.35 -47.53
N ALA A 162 28.78 -75.57 -47.43
CA ALA A 162 28.01 -76.69 -46.94
C ALA A 162 27.92 -76.69 -45.41
N ASN A 163 26.87 -77.28 -44.86
CA ASN A 163 26.86 -77.66 -43.45
C ASN A 163 28.02 -78.62 -43.16
N ALA A 164 28.53 -78.65 -41.94
CA ALA A 164 29.58 -79.56 -41.53
C ALA A 164 29.09 -81.03 -41.58
N TYR A 165 29.91 -81.90 -42.14
CA TYR A 165 29.63 -83.33 -42.31
C TYR A 165 30.90 -84.15 -42.10
N GLN A 166 30.73 -85.46 -41.95
CA GLN A 166 31.81 -86.44 -41.91
C GLN A 166 31.42 -87.60 -42.82
N ASP A 167 32.35 -88.04 -43.66
CA ASP A 167 32.15 -89.12 -44.62
C ASP A 167 33.36 -90.07 -44.62
N ASP A 168 33.25 -91.19 -45.33
CA ASP A 168 34.33 -92.19 -45.40
C ASP A 168 35.57 -91.70 -46.17
N ALA A 169 35.48 -90.55 -46.86
CA ALA A 169 36.62 -89.94 -47.55
C ALA A 169 37.51 -89.12 -46.60
N SER A 170 37.09 -88.88 -45.35
CA SER A 170 37.92 -88.24 -44.33
C SER A 170 37.65 -88.73 -42.91
N PRO A 171 38.71 -89.01 -42.13
CA PRO A 171 38.58 -89.35 -40.72
C PRO A 171 38.16 -88.15 -39.85
N GLN A 172 38.19 -86.92 -40.37
CA GLN A 172 37.81 -85.71 -39.64
C GLN A 172 36.53 -85.09 -40.20
N PRO A 173 35.63 -84.59 -39.33
CA PRO A 173 34.49 -83.79 -39.76
C PRO A 173 34.99 -82.47 -40.38
N ARG A 174 34.28 -82.01 -41.41
CA ARG A 174 34.68 -80.87 -42.25
C ARG A 174 33.45 -80.18 -42.83
N THR A 175 33.65 -78.96 -43.31
CA THR A 175 32.76 -78.28 -44.26
C THR A 175 33.52 -78.07 -45.56
N ASN A 176 32.82 -77.66 -46.60
CA ASN A 176 33.48 -77.20 -47.81
C ASN A 176 32.87 -75.91 -48.34
N CYS A 177 33.70 -75.12 -49.02
CA CYS A 177 33.23 -74.18 -50.01
C CYS A 177 33.14 -74.92 -51.35
N ALA A 178 31.93 -75.03 -51.90
CA ALA A 178 31.69 -75.55 -53.23
C ALA A 178 31.41 -74.40 -54.21
N MET A 179 32.03 -74.41 -55.40
CA MET A 179 31.87 -73.36 -56.41
C MET A 179 31.73 -73.94 -57.82
N ALA A 180 30.78 -73.44 -58.59
CA ALA A 180 30.57 -73.88 -59.97
C ALA A 180 31.79 -73.61 -60.87
N ILE A 181 32.13 -74.59 -61.69
CA ILE A 181 33.11 -74.48 -62.77
C ILE A 181 32.32 -74.42 -64.09
N THR A 182 32.53 -73.35 -64.85
CA THR A 182 31.97 -73.18 -66.19
C THR A 182 33.08 -73.17 -67.23
N LYS A 183 32.93 -73.98 -68.29
CA LYS A 183 33.79 -73.92 -69.49
C LYS A 183 32.96 -73.41 -70.65
N GLU A 184 33.44 -72.37 -71.33
CA GLU A 184 32.75 -71.75 -72.49
C GLU A 184 31.29 -71.35 -72.19
N GLY A 185 31.02 -70.89 -70.96
CA GLY A 185 29.68 -70.49 -70.51
C GLY A 185 28.74 -71.65 -70.18
N GLN A 186 29.16 -72.90 -70.33
CA GLN A 186 28.38 -74.09 -69.95
C GLN A 186 28.86 -74.67 -68.61
N PRO A 187 27.95 -75.18 -67.76
CA PRO A 187 28.33 -75.92 -66.56
C PRO A 187 29.23 -77.11 -66.91
N TRP A 188 30.40 -77.17 -66.28
CA TRP A 188 31.37 -78.24 -66.49
C TRP A 188 31.55 -79.10 -65.23
N GLY A 189 31.42 -78.52 -64.04
CA GLY A 189 31.56 -79.24 -62.78
C GLY A 189 31.51 -78.31 -61.58
N VAL A 190 32.01 -78.80 -60.44
CA VAL A 190 32.14 -78.06 -59.19
C VAL A 190 33.57 -78.20 -58.71
N ALA A 191 34.15 -77.14 -58.16
CA ALA A 191 35.36 -77.22 -57.36
C ALA A 191 34.98 -77.22 -55.88
N THR A 192 35.79 -77.84 -55.03
CA THR A 192 35.69 -77.66 -53.58
C THR A 192 37.04 -77.35 -52.94
N ILE A 193 36.98 -76.57 -51.86
CA ILE A 193 38.00 -76.57 -50.80
C ILE A 193 37.31 -77.03 -49.52
N ASP A 194 37.91 -78.03 -48.90
CA ASP A 194 37.42 -78.65 -47.68
C ASP A 194 38.21 -78.09 -46.50
N VAL A 195 37.50 -77.66 -45.45
CA VAL A 195 38.07 -77.05 -44.25
C VAL A 195 37.62 -77.85 -43.02
N THR A 196 38.56 -78.20 -42.14
CA THR A 196 38.26 -79.00 -40.94
C THR A 196 37.53 -78.17 -39.87
N LEU A 197 36.89 -78.81 -38.89
CA LEU A 197 36.36 -78.10 -37.71
C LEU A 197 37.46 -77.39 -36.89
N GLY A 198 38.74 -77.76 -37.04
CA GLY A 198 39.86 -77.08 -36.40
C GLY A 198 39.90 -75.58 -36.70
N PHE A 199 39.53 -75.21 -37.94
CA PHE A 199 39.38 -73.83 -38.38
C PHE A 199 38.39 -73.04 -37.50
N PHE A 200 37.18 -73.58 -37.31
CA PHE A 200 36.12 -72.93 -36.54
C PHE A 200 36.39 -72.95 -35.03
N ASN A 201 37.05 -73.99 -34.52
CA ASN A 201 37.46 -74.06 -33.13
C ASN A 201 38.50 -72.97 -32.81
N GLN A 202 39.54 -72.82 -33.65
CA GLN A 202 40.55 -71.78 -33.47
C GLN A 202 39.94 -70.37 -33.54
N LEU A 203 39.00 -70.19 -34.46
CA LEU A 203 38.24 -68.97 -34.57
C LEU A 203 37.46 -68.69 -33.29
N ALA A 204 36.62 -69.62 -32.84
CA ALA A 204 35.84 -69.49 -31.60
C ALA A 204 36.71 -69.11 -30.37
N LYS A 205 37.94 -69.64 -30.27
CA LYS A 205 38.88 -69.26 -29.20
C LYS A 205 39.35 -67.81 -29.28
N GLN A 206 39.76 -67.35 -30.47
CA GLN A 206 40.15 -65.95 -30.66
C GLN A 206 39.01 -64.99 -30.27
N MET A 207 37.76 -65.38 -30.57
CA MET A 207 36.58 -64.60 -30.19
C MET A 207 36.34 -64.61 -28.69
N SER A 208 36.43 -65.78 -28.07
CA SER A 208 36.28 -65.96 -26.62
C SER A 208 37.24 -65.08 -25.83
N GLU A 209 38.49 -64.98 -26.26
CA GLU A 209 39.50 -64.10 -25.65
C GLU A 209 39.17 -62.61 -25.82
N ALA A 210 38.66 -62.20 -26.99
CA ALA A 210 38.32 -60.81 -27.28
C ALA A 210 37.13 -60.32 -26.45
N VAL A 211 36.05 -61.11 -26.38
CA VAL A 211 34.84 -60.74 -25.64
C VAL A 211 34.92 -61.07 -24.15
N LYS A 212 35.95 -61.80 -23.69
CA LYS A 212 36.07 -62.35 -22.32
C LYS A 212 34.86 -63.22 -21.94
N GLY A 213 34.40 -64.03 -22.89
CA GLY A 213 33.20 -64.86 -22.79
C GLY A 213 33.37 -66.21 -23.48
N GLN A 214 32.37 -67.07 -23.40
CA GLN A 214 32.37 -68.33 -24.16
C GLN A 214 31.73 -68.11 -25.53
N VAL A 215 32.26 -68.76 -26.57
CA VAL A 215 31.79 -68.61 -27.94
C VAL A 215 31.58 -69.98 -28.59
N LEU A 216 30.42 -70.16 -29.20
CA LEU A 216 30.08 -71.30 -30.04
C LEU A 216 29.72 -70.83 -31.44
N ILE A 217 30.16 -71.57 -32.44
CA ILE A 217 29.70 -71.45 -33.82
C ILE A 217 28.82 -72.66 -34.09
N ILE A 218 27.56 -72.42 -34.43
CA ILE A 218 26.54 -73.44 -34.56
C ILE A 218 25.79 -73.32 -35.88
N GLU A 219 25.18 -74.40 -36.33
CA GLU A 219 24.23 -74.38 -37.44
C GLU A 219 22.80 -74.19 -36.93
N ALA A 220 21.89 -73.83 -37.84
CA ALA A 220 20.48 -73.64 -37.52
C ALA A 220 19.79 -74.89 -36.93
N ASP A 221 20.30 -76.09 -37.23
CA ASP A 221 19.82 -77.37 -36.67
C ASP A 221 20.45 -77.71 -35.30
N GLY A 222 21.29 -76.82 -34.75
CA GLY A 222 21.94 -76.96 -33.46
C GLY A 222 23.25 -77.77 -33.48
N LYS A 223 23.79 -78.14 -34.65
CA LYS A 223 25.14 -78.72 -34.70
C LYS A 223 26.18 -77.69 -34.31
N VAL A 224 27.12 -78.07 -33.44
CA VAL A 224 28.24 -77.21 -33.07
C VAL A 224 29.41 -77.48 -34.00
N VAL A 225 29.76 -76.46 -34.79
CA VAL A 225 30.85 -76.53 -35.78
C VAL A 225 32.13 -75.86 -35.27
N GLY A 226 32.02 -74.96 -34.29
CA GLY A 226 33.17 -74.32 -33.65
C GLY A 226 32.97 -74.17 -32.14
N ASN A 227 33.95 -74.63 -31.37
CA ASN A 227 34.00 -74.48 -29.92
C ASN A 227 35.46 -74.33 -29.47
N ALA A 228 35.75 -73.25 -28.74
CA ALA A 228 37.08 -72.95 -28.21
C ALA A 228 37.65 -74.10 -27.33
N ASP A 229 36.79 -74.79 -26.57
CA ASP A 229 37.18 -75.84 -25.62
C ASP A 229 37.59 -77.16 -26.29
N GLN A 230 37.41 -77.26 -27.61
CA GLN A 230 37.74 -78.44 -28.42
C GLN A 230 39.09 -78.33 -29.13
N ILE A 231 39.83 -77.23 -28.96
CA ILE A 231 41.17 -77.08 -29.56
C ILE A 231 42.13 -78.13 -29.01
N GLY A 232 42.83 -78.84 -29.89
CA GLY A 232 43.80 -79.87 -29.55
C GLY A 232 43.19 -81.23 -29.16
N LYS A 233 41.86 -81.38 -29.25
CA LYS A 233 41.15 -82.66 -29.05
C LYS A 233 40.68 -83.23 -30.39
N THR A 234 40.45 -84.54 -30.46
CA THR A 234 39.82 -85.17 -31.63
C THR A 234 38.37 -84.68 -31.73
N ALA A 235 38.14 -83.65 -32.54
CA ALA A 235 36.84 -83.01 -32.67
C ALA A 235 35.84 -83.95 -33.34
N GLY A 236 34.73 -84.24 -32.65
CA GLY A 236 33.56 -84.90 -33.21
C GLY A 236 32.42 -83.90 -33.42
N LEU A 237 31.62 -84.09 -34.46
CA LEU A 237 30.46 -83.26 -34.74
C LEU A 237 29.34 -83.61 -33.75
N LYS A 238 29.01 -82.68 -32.84
CA LYS A 238 28.00 -82.87 -31.77
C LYS A 238 26.88 -81.84 -31.88
N ASN A 239 25.66 -82.21 -31.49
CA ASN A 239 24.56 -81.26 -31.38
C ASN A 239 24.52 -80.58 -30.00
N LEU A 240 23.97 -79.37 -29.91
CA LEU A 240 23.71 -78.65 -28.66
C LEU A 240 22.96 -79.52 -27.63
N SER A 241 22.04 -80.38 -28.07
CA SER A 241 21.31 -81.32 -27.19
C SER A 241 22.21 -82.33 -26.48
N GLU A 242 23.35 -82.69 -27.07
CA GLU A 242 24.33 -83.60 -26.46
C GLU A 242 25.25 -82.87 -25.49
N LEU A 243 25.40 -81.55 -25.68
CA LEU A 243 26.28 -80.70 -24.89
C LEU A 243 25.57 -80.02 -23.72
N SER A 244 24.23 -80.02 -23.69
CA SER A 244 23.41 -79.32 -22.69
C SER A 244 23.67 -79.77 -21.24
N GLY A 245 24.16 -80.99 -21.04
CA GLY A 245 24.54 -81.51 -19.71
C GLY A 245 25.93 -81.07 -19.23
N SER A 246 26.81 -80.68 -20.14
CA SER A 246 28.20 -80.27 -19.84
C SER A 246 28.47 -78.79 -20.07
N LEU A 247 27.63 -78.11 -20.85
CA LEU A 247 27.78 -76.71 -21.23
C LEU A 247 26.45 -75.96 -21.00
N PRO A 248 26.31 -75.18 -19.92
CA PRO A 248 25.07 -74.44 -19.60
C PRO A 248 24.59 -73.53 -20.72
N MET A 249 25.54 -72.86 -21.40
CA MET A 249 25.28 -72.06 -22.59
C MET A 249 24.56 -72.86 -23.68
N ALA A 250 24.89 -74.15 -23.88
CA ALA A 250 24.25 -74.95 -24.93
C ALA A 250 22.74 -75.10 -24.69
N LYS A 251 22.32 -75.23 -23.42
CA LYS A 251 20.89 -75.28 -23.04
C LYS A 251 20.18 -73.94 -23.30
N ALA A 252 20.83 -72.83 -22.96
CA ALA A 252 20.29 -71.49 -23.19
C ALA A 252 20.11 -71.21 -24.70
N VAL A 253 21.15 -71.51 -25.49
CA VAL A 253 21.13 -71.35 -26.95
C VAL A 253 20.09 -72.27 -27.60
N GLN A 254 19.98 -73.52 -27.16
CA GLN A 254 18.97 -74.46 -27.66
C GLN A 254 17.54 -73.93 -27.47
N GLY A 255 17.26 -73.25 -26.36
CA GLY A 255 15.96 -72.62 -26.12
C GLY A 255 15.67 -71.42 -27.03
N MET A 256 16.71 -70.73 -27.52
CA MET A 256 16.59 -69.54 -28.35
C MET A 256 16.44 -69.84 -29.85
N LEU A 257 17.00 -70.96 -30.34
CA LEU A 257 17.04 -71.29 -31.77
C LEU A 257 15.65 -71.33 -32.47
N PRO A 258 14.58 -71.92 -31.89
CA PRO A 258 13.28 -72.01 -32.57
C PRO A 258 12.62 -70.65 -32.89
N GLY A 259 12.98 -69.60 -32.15
CA GLY A 259 12.48 -68.23 -32.33
C GLY A 259 13.51 -67.25 -32.91
N PHE A 260 14.69 -67.73 -33.27
CA PHE A 260 15.78 -66.87 -33.73
C PHE A 260 15.53 -66.34 -35.14
N ASN A 261 15.50 -65.02 -35.29
CA ASN A 261 15.40 -64.37 -36.59
C ASN A 261 16.80 -64.03 -37.13
N ALA A 262 17.15 -64.59 -38.29
CA ALA A 262 18.43 -64.35 -38.95
C ALA A 262 18.76 -62.86 -39.25
N SER A 263 17.77 -61.97 -39.19
CA SER A 263 17.94 -60.53 -39.44
C SER A 263 18.23 -59.70 -38.18
N GLN A 264 18.12 -60.29 -36.98
CA GLN A 264 18.27 -59.57 -35.70
C GLN A 264 19.08 -60.38 -34.71
N SER A 265 19.95 -59.72 -33.95
CA SER A 265 20.56 -60.37 -32.78
C SER A 265 19.49 -60.61 -31.72
N SER A 266 19.57 -61.78 -31.10
CA SER A 266 18.68 -62.16 -29.99
C SER A 266 19.51 -62.32 -28.74
N GLU A 267 19.03 -61.81 -27.62
CA GLU A 267 19.70 -61.95 -26.33
C GLU A 267 18.76 -62.61 -25.32
N ASN A 268 19.33 -63.41 -24.43
CA ASN A 268 18.59 -63.98 -23.31
C ASN A 268 19.50 -64.06 -22.09
N GLU A 269 18.96 -63.72 -20.93
CA GLU A 269 19.65 -63.92 -19.65
C GLU A 269 19.32 -65.33 -19.13
N TYR A 270 20.33 -66.00 -18.58
CA TYR A 270 20.18 -67.28 -17.90
C TYR A 270 21.11 -67.34 -16.70
N ASP A 271 20.82 -68.25 -15.78
CA ASP A 271 21.69 -68.48 -14.62
C ASP A 271 22.70 -69.59 -14.92
N ASN A 272 23.95 -69.34 -14.61
CA ASN A 272 25.04 -70.30 -14.65
C ASN A 272 25.71 -70.34 -13.27
N ASP A 273 25.47 -71.42 -12.50
CA ASP A 273 26.00 -71.63 -11.15
C ASP A 273 25.86 -70.42 -10.20
N GLY A 274 24.67 -69.79 -10.19
CA GLY A 274 24.36 -68.64 -9.32
C GLY A 274 24.89 -67.29 -9.83
N THR A 275 25.47 -67.27 -11.03
CA THR A 275 25.83 -66.04 -11.73
C THR A 275 24.92 -65.84 -12.94
N SER A 276 24.27 -64.67 -13.00
CA SER A 276 23.49 -64.27 -14.18
C SER A 276 24.44 -64.04 -15.35
N HIS A 277 24.16 -64.73 -16.44
CA HIS A 277 24.88 -64.69 -17.71
C HIS A 277 23.92 -64.21 -18.80
N THR A 278 24.44 -63.50 -19.79
CA THR A 278 23.72 -63.07 -20.98
C THR A 278 24.30 -63.78 -22.19
N VAL A 279 23.45 -64.52 -22.91
CA VAL A 279 23.82 -65.13 -24.20
C VAL A 279 23.25 -64.31 -25.35
N ILE A 280 24.07 -64.07 -26.36
CA ILE A 280 23.74 -63.31 -27.57
C ILE A 280 23.91 -64.22 -28.79
N LEU A 281 22.86 -64.31 -29.62
CA LEU A 281 22.89 -65.02 -30.90
C LEU A 281 22.97 -64.04 -32.06
N GLN A 282 23.82 -64.35 -33.02
CA GLN A 282 24.05 -63.52 -34.20
C GLN A 282 24.42 -64.35 -35.43
N THR A 283 23.83 -64.08 -36.59
CA THR A 283 24.18 -64.78 -37.84
C THR A 283 25.51 -64.31 -38.41
N VAL A 284 26.31 -65.23 -38.93
CA VAL A 284 27.49 -64.92 -39.75
C VAL A 284 27.05 -64.74 -41.20
N LYS A 285 27.16 -63.51 -41.71
CA LYS A 285 26.67 -63.13 -43.06
C LYS A 285 27.31 -64.00 -44.15
N GLY A 286 26.48 -64.53 -45.06
CA GLY A 286 26.93 -65.35 -46.19
C GLY A 286 27.28 -66.81 -45.83
N SER A 287 26.91 -67.26 -44.63
CA SER A 287 27.16 -68.62 -44.14
C SER A 287 25.89 -69.22 -43.51
N PRO A 288 25.81 -70.55 -43.34
CA PRO A 288 24.76 -71.20 -42.57
C PRO A 288 24.97 -71.12 -41.04
N TRP A 289 26.01 -70.43 -40.58
CA TRP A 289 26.43 -70.44 -39.18
C TRP A 289 25.87 -69.27 -38.37
N ILE A 290 25.53 -69.59 -37.12
CA ILE A 290 25.11 -68.67 -36.07
C ILE A 290 26.21 -68.67 -35.02
N LEU A 291 26.63 -67.48 -34.63
CA LEU A 291 27.51 -67.23 -33.52
C LEU A 291 26.67 -67.11 -32.25
N ALA A 292 27.00 -67.89 -31.23
CA ALA A 292 26.49 -67.72 -29.88
C ALA A 292 27.63 -67.24 -28.98
N VAL A 293 27.39 -66.16 -28.23
CA VAL A 293 28.36 -65.55 -27.31
C VAL A 293 27.76 -65.45 -25.92
N ASP A 294 28.42 -66.01 -24.91
CA ASP A 294 28.02 -66.02 -23.51
C ASP A 294 28.95 -65.18 -22.64
N LEU A 295 28.38 -64.28 -21.84
CA LEU A 295 29.10 -63.32 -20.99
C LEU A 295 28.40 -63.16 -19.63
N PRO A 296 29.14 -63.06 -18.50
CA PRO A 296 28.55 -62.68 -17.22
C PRO A 296 27.81 -61.34 -17.27
N THR A 297 26.55 -61.29 -16.84
CA THR A 297 25.72 -60.07 -16.84
C THR A 297 26.34 -58.95 -16.00
N ALA A 298 27.15 -59.28 -14.98
CA ALA A 298 27.89 -58.29 -14.21
C ALA A 298 28.89 -57.47 -15.05
N LEU A 299 29.44 -58.03 -16.14
CA LEU A 299 30.32 -57.27 -17.05
C LEU A 299 29.55 -56.21 -17.85
N LEU A 300 28.22 -56.35 -17.99
CA LEU A 300 27.32 -55.37 -18.61
C LEU A 300 26.85 -54.27 -17.64
N THR A 301 27.13 -54.37 -16.33
CA THR A 301 26.62 -53.43 -15.32
C THR A 301 27.69 -52.84 -14.41
N LYS A 302 28.92 -53.37 -14.41
CA LYS A 302 30.01 -52.97 -13.50
C LYS A 302 30.40 -51.49 -13.64
N GLN A 303 30.23 -50.89 -14.80
CA GLN A 303 30.58 -49.48 -15.02
C GLN A 303 29.47 -48.54 -14.51
N THR A 304 28.21 -48.98 -14.62
CA THR A 304 27.03 -48.25 -14.15
C THR A 304 27.05 -48.01 -12.63
N ASP A 305 27.37 -49.00 -11.81
CA ASP A 305 27.37 -48.85 -10.34
C ASP A 305 28.48 -47.89 -9.85
N ALA A 306 29.64 -47.89 -10.51
CA ALA A 306 30.75 -47.01 -10.15
C ALA A 306 30.46 -45.53 -10.43
N ILE A 307 29.71 -45.23 -11.49
CA ILE A 307 29.31 -43.86 -11.85
C ILE A 307 28.29 -43.33 -10.83
N LEU A 308 27.30 -44.14 -10.45
CA LEU A 308 26.26 -43.78 -9.49
C LEU A 308 26.84 -43.47 -8.10
N LEU A 309 27.83 -44.26 -7.66
CA LEU A 309 28.46 -44.09 -6.34
C LEU A 309 29.31 -42.80 -6.27
N ARG A 310 30.01 -42.42 -7.36
CA ARG A 310 30.79 -41.18 -7.44
C ARG A 310 29.91 -39.92 -7.41
N LEU A 311 28.77 -39.95 -8.09
CA LEU A 311 27.81 -38.84 -8.05
C LEU A 311 27.24 -38.62 -6.65
N GLY A 312 26.92 -39.71 -5.94
CA GLY A 312 26.46 -39.66 -4.54
C GLY A 312 27.48 -39.07 -3.57
N MET A 313 28.77 -39.42 -3.70
CA MET A 313 29.84 -38.92 -2.82
C MET A 313 30.08 -37.42 -2.92
N VAL A 314 29.84 -36.79 -4.07
CA VAL A 314 30.06 -35.34 -4.24
C VAL A 314 28.83 -34.55 -3.78
N GLN A 315 27.62 -35.04 -4.06
CA GLN A 315 26.40 -34.29 -3.86
C GLN A 315 26.00 -34.15 -2.38
N ILE A 316 26.15 -35.21 -1.58
CA ILE A 316 25.70 -35.23 -0.17
C ILE A 316 26.53 -34.28 0.71
N PRO A 317 27.89 -34.28 0.67
CA PRO A 317 28.69 -33.37 1.49
C PRO A 317 28.48 -31.90 1.11
N MET A 318 28.34 -31.60 -0.19
CA MET A 318 28.10 -30.24 -0.67
C MET A 318 26.78 -29.67 -0.15
N ALA A 319 25.72 -30.48 -0.12
CA ALA A 319 24.43 -30.10 0.45
C ALA A 319 24.51 -29.82 1.97
N ILE A 320 25.27 -30.62 2.73
CA ILE A 320 25.45 -30.45 4.17
C ILE A 320 26.23 -29.16 4.49
N VAL A 321 27.31 -28.88 3.75
CA VAL A 321 28.11 -27.65 3.93
C VAL A 321 27.28 -26.41 3.65
N LEU A 322 26.52 -26.39 2.55
CA LEU A 322 25.62 -25.28 2.22
C LEU A 322 24.56 -25.05 3.30
N LEU A 323 23.93 -26.12 3.80
CA LEU A 323 22.96 -26.04 4.89
C LEU A 323 23.58 -25.45 6.16
N GLY A 324 24.80 -25.89 6.53
CA GLY A 324 25.53 -25.40 7.70
C GLY A 324 25.84 -23.89 7.63
N ILE A 325 26.33 -23.41 6.49
CA ILE A 325 26.63 -21.99 6.25
C ILE A 325 25.37 -21.13 6.42
N LEU A 326 24.26 -21.56 5.82
CA LEU A 326 23.01 -20.81 5.85
C LEU A 326 22.37 -20.78 7.25
N VAL A 327 22.48 -21.88 8.02
CA VAL A 327 22.04 -21.92 9.42
C VAL A 327 22.88 -20.98 10.30
N LEU A 328 24.21 -20.94 10.12
CA LEU A 328 25.09 -20.02 10.85
C LEU A 328 24.77 -18.55 10.55
N PHE A 329 24.52 -18.22 9.28
CA PHE A 329 24.11 -16.89 8.87
C PHE A 329 22.81 -16.44 9.56
N VAL A 330 21.77 -17.28 9.52
CA VAL A 330 20.48 -16.99 10.18
C VAL A 330 20.64 -16.85 11.70
N ARG A 331 21.48 -17.67 12.34
CA ARG A 331 21.77 -17.54 13.80
C ARG A 331 22.46 -16.23 14.14
N ASN A 332 23.46 -15.82 13.36
CA ASN A 332 24.22 -14.60 13.62
C ASN A 332 23.36 -13.34 13.45
N MET A 333 22.52 -13.30 12.42
CA MET A 333 21.62 -12.18 12.18
C MET A 333 20.53 -12.05 13.26
N MET A 334 19.93 -13.16 13.66
CA MET A 334 18.88 -13.15 14.70
C MET A 334 19.41 -12.80 16.09
N ARG A 335 20.68 -13.10 16.40
CA ARG A 335 21.33 -12.63 17.65
C ARG A 335 21.46 -11.11 17.69
N ARG A 336 21.97 -10.50 16.61
CA ARG A 336 22.13 -9.02 16.53
C ARG A 336 20.78 -8.29 16.60
N LEU A 337 19.73 -8.85 15.99
CA LEU A 337 18.36 -8.34 16.16
C LEU A 337 17.83 -8.48 17.59
N GLY A 338 18.20 -9.56 18.29
CA GLY A 338 17.88 -9.75 19.69
C GLY A 338 18.52 -8.71 20.61
N ASP A 339 19.79 -8.36 20.36
CA ASP A 339 20.53 -7.36 21.13
C ASP A 339 19.92 -5.95 20.92
N LEU A 340 19.58 -5.58 19.67
CA LEU A 340 18.86 -4.33 19.38
C LEU A 340 17.50 -4.28 20.09
N ASN A 341 16.71 -5.36 20.01
CA ASN A 341 15.43 -5.44 20.71
C ASN A 341 15.60 -5.35 22.23
N HIS A 342 16.65 -5.95 22.79
CA HIS A 342 16.91 -5.87 24.22
C HIS A 342 17.27 -4.45 24.65
N ASN A 343 18.10 -3.74 23.88
CA ASN A 343 18.46 -2.35 24.14
C ASN A 343 17.25 -1.40 24.03
N ILE A 344 16.38 -1.60 23.03
CA ILE A 344 15.12 -0.86 22.91
C ILE A 344 14.17 -1.20 24.07
N SER A 345 14.09 -2.47 24.48
CA SER A 345 13.21 -2.90 25.58
C SER A 345 13.64 -2.32 26.94
N ARG A 346 14.96 -2.22 27.19
CA ARG A 346 15.51 -1.57 28.39
C ARG A 346 15.17 -0.09 28.45
N LEU A 347 15.21 0.57 27.30
CA LEU A 347 14.80 1.96 27.19
C LEU A 347 13.29 2.12 27.43
N SER A 348 12.46 1.22 26.89
CA SER A 348 11.00 1.24 27.12
C SER A 348 10.62 0.95 28.59
N ALA A 349 11.44 0.15 29.28
CA ALA A 349 11.23 -0.19 30.70
C ALA A 349 11.73 0.91 31.66
N GLY A 350 12.46 1.92 31.16
CA GLY A 350 13.12 2.97 31.95
C GLY A 350 12.23 4.09 32.49
N GLY A 351 10.90 3.95 32.45
CA GLY A 351 10.00 4.86 33.18
C GLY A 351 10.04 6.32 32.71
N ALA A 352 9.90 6.55 31.40
CA ALA A 352 9.88 7.90 30.80
C ALA A 352 11.22 8.68 30.86
N ASP A 353 12.35 7.98 31.01
CA ASP A 353 13.70 8.57 30.87
C ASP A 353 14.10 8.71 29.39
N LEU A 354 13.87 9.90 28.84
CA LEU A 354 14.25 10.25 27.48
C LEU A 354 15.72 10.70 27.39
N THR A 355 16.51 10.74 28.47
CA THR A 355 17.95 11.09 28.41
C THR A 355 18.82 9.94 27.91
N GLN A 356 18.31 8.72 27.96
CA GLN A 356 19.00 7.51 27.52
C GLN A 356 19.11 7.45 25.99
N ARG A 357 20.16 6.84 25.48
CA ARG A 357 20.42 6.67 24.04
C ARG A 357 20.85 5.23 23.74
N LEU A 358 20.55 4.76 22.54
CA LEU A 358 21.08 3.48 22.06
C LEU A 358 22.57 3.66 21.67
N GLU A 359 23.43 2.75 22.11
CA GLU A 359 24.87 2.78 21.79
C GLU A 359 25.16 2.24 20.39
N PRO A 360 26.18 2.78 19.68
CA PRO A 360 26.59 2.30 18.37
C PRO A 360 27.07 0.84 18.38
N THR A 361 26.84 0.14 17.26
CA THR A 361 27.29 -1.24 17.03
C THR A 361 28.35 -1.32 15.91
N SER A 362 28.83 -2.53 15.63
CA SER A 362 29.82 -2.79 14.57
C SER A 362 29.26 -2.85 13.14
N SER A 363 27.94 -2.78 12.93
CA SER A 363 27.35 -2.82 11.57
C SER A 363 26.76 -1.47 11.18
N PRO A 364 27.10 -0.96 9.97
CA PRO A 364 26.57 0.30 9.45
C PRO A 364 25.03 0.33 9.37
N GLU A 365 24.41 -0.79 8.97
CA GLU A 365 22.95 -0.89 8.80
C GLU A 365 22.22 -0.81 10.15
N PHE A 366 22.77 -1.41 11.20
CA PHE A 366 22.21 -1.31 12.56
C PHE A 366 22.43 0.10 13.14
N ASN A 367 23.56 0.75 12.84
CA ASN A 367 23.83 2.11 13.30
C ASN A 367 22.86 3.13 12.68
N ALA A 368 22.48 2.97 11.41
CA ALA A 368 21.45 3.82 10.78
C ALA A 368 20.09 3.75 11.50
N ILE A 369 19.72 2.56 12.00
CA ILE A 369 18.49 2.37 12.81
C ILE A 369 18.64 3.04 14.17
N ILE A 370 19.80 2.90 14.82
CA ILE A 370 20.11 3.53 16.11
C ILE A 370 20.06 5.06 16.01
N ASP A 371 20.67 5.64 14.97
CA ASP A 371 20.67 7.08 14.72
C ASP A 371 19.24 7.61 14.51
N SER A 372 18.45 6.90 13.70
CA SER A 372 17.03 7.23 13.48
C SER A 372 16.23 7.20 14.77
N PHE A 373 16.43 6.16 15.59
CA PHE A 373 15.76 6.01 16.88
C PHE A 373 16.18 7.11 17.87
N ASN A 374 17.48 7.40 18.00
CA ASN A 374 17.99 8.47 18.84
C ASN A 374 17.49 9.85 18.37
N GLY A 375 17.34 10.05 17.05
CA GLY A 375 16.72 11.24 16.46
C GLY A 375 15.26 11.44 16.90
N VAL A 376 14.46 10.36 16.94
CA VAL A 376 13.09 10.40 17.47
C VAL A 376 13.06 10.79 18.95
N ILE A 377 13.98 10.27 19.76
CA ILE A 377 14.07 10.63 21.19
C ILE A 377 14.39 12.13 21.36
N ILE A 378 15.34 12.67 20.58
CA ILE A 378 15.66 14.10 20.60
C ILE A 378 14.44 14.95 20.20
N TYR A 379 13.72 14.55 19.16
CA TYR A 379 12.51 15.25 18.72
C TYR A 379 11.42 15.24 19.80
N LEU A 380 11.18 14.10 20.46
CA LEU A 380 10.25 13.99 21.58
C LEU A 380 10.67 14.86 22.77
N GLN A 381 11.96 14.92 23.11
CA GLN A 381 12.47 15.79 24.16
C GLN A 381 12.17 17.27 23.86
N THR A 382 12.44 17.71 22.63
CA THR A 382 12.18 19.09 22.20
C THR A 382 10.70 19.41 22.25
N MET A 383 9.83 18.52 21.76
CA MET A 383 8.38 18.72 21.84
C MET A 383 7.89 18.79 23.29
N LEU A 384 8.35 17.90 24.17
CA LEU A 384 7.94 17.91 25.59
C LEU A 384 8.43 19.17 26.32
N ARG A 385 9.63 19.66 26.02
CA ARG A 385 10.10 20.97 26.52
C ARG A 385 9.20 22.10 26.06
N GLN A 386 8.87 22.14 24.77
CA GLN A 386 7.98 23.16 24.21
C GLN A 386 6.57 23.12 24.82
N VAL A 387 6.03 21.92 25.08
CA VAL A 387 4.75 21.75 25.78
C VAL A 387 4.85 22.26 27.22
N GLY A 388 5.92 21.94 27.94
CA GLY A 388 6.14 22.43 29.30
C GLY A 388 6.31 23.95 29.38
N ASP A 389 7.00 24.56 28.41
CA ASP A 389 7.13 26.02 28.29
C ASP A 389 5.78 26.69 27.98
N SER A 390 5.01 26.09 27.07
CA SER A 390 3.68 26.59 26.70
C SER A 390 2.69 26.49 27.87
N ALA A 391 2.73 25.40 28.64
CA ALA A 391 1.96 25.26 29.86
C ALA A 391 2.34 26.39 30.85
N ARG A 392 3.61 26.56 31.20
CA ARG A 392 4.04 27.64 32.10
C ARG A 392 3.56 29.03 31.65
N ALA A 393 3.61 29.30 30.34
CA ALA A 393 3.09 30.54 29.77
C ALA A 393 1.55 30.67 29.95
N ILE A 394 0.77 29.62 29.69
CA ILE A 394 -0.68 29.59 29.89
C ILE A 394 -1.04 29.76 31.37
N SER A 395 -0.33 29.10 32.28
CA SER A 395 -0.55 29.24 33.73
C SER A 395 -0.32 30.69 34.17
N SER A 396 0.79 31.30 33.74
CA SER A 396 1.10 32.70 34.05
C SER A 396 0.03 33.66 33.50
N ALA A 397 -0.35 33.50 32.22
CA ALA A 397 -1.38 34.30 31.58
C ALA A 397 -2.74 34.15 32.28
N SER A 398 -3.11 32.93 32.68
CA SER A 398 -4.36 32.66 33.42
C SER A 398 -4.38 33.36 34.77
N HIS A 399 -3.22 33.43 35.46
CA HIS A 399 -3.08 34.17 36.71
C HIS A 399 -3.21 35.68 36.50
N GLN A 400 -2.62 36.22 35.42
CA GLN A 400 -2.80 37.61 35.04
C GLN A 400 -4.26 37.94 34.70
N ILE A 401 -4.96 37.05 33.98
CA ILE A 401 -6.38 37.20 33.69
C ILE A 401 -7.18 37.17 34.99
N ALA A 402 -6.90 36.25 35.92
CA ALA A 402 -7.59 36.18 37.21
C ALA A 402 -7.44 37.49 38.01
N THR A 403 -6.23 38.04 38.10
CA THR A 403 -5.97 39.33 38.76
C THR A 403 -6.68 40.49 38.05
N GLY A 404 -6.59 40.56 36.71
CA GLY A 404 -7.27 41.61 35.95
C GLY A 404 -8.79 41.52 36.03
N ASN A 405 -9.32 40.30 36.14
CA ASN A 405 -10.75 40.05 36.31
C ASN A 405 -11.23 40.40 37.73
N GLN A 406 -10.36 40.27 38.75
CA GLN A 406 -10.64 40.73 40.10
C GLN A 406 -10.71 42.27 40.18
N ASP A 407 -9.83 42.98 39.47
CA ASP A 407 -9.92 44.44 39.28
C ASP A 407 -11.21 44.84 38.56
N LEU A 408 -11.56 44.12 37.49
CA LEU A 408 -12.82 44.34 36.77
C LEU A 408 -14.05 44.11 37.66
N SER A 409 -14.02 43.11 38.55
CA SER A 409 -15.06 42.88 39.55
C SER A 409 -15.25 44.08 40.46
N ALA A 410 -14.15 44.57 41.06
CA ALA A 410 -14.18 45.72 41.96
C ALA A 410 -14.73 46.97 41.25
N ARG A 411 -14.28 47.23 40.01
CA ARG A 411 -14.80 48.35 39.21
C ARG A 411 -16.27 48.20 38.83
N THR A 412 -16.73 46.97 38.61
CA THR A 412 -18.14 46.69 38.30
C THR A 412 -19.01 46.92 39.55
N GLU A 413 -18.53 46.55 40.73
CA GLU A 413 -19.19 46.83 42.01
C GLU A 413 -19.23 48.34 42.30
N ASP A 414 -18.12 49.06 42.11
CA ASP A 414 -18.06 50.52 42.25
C ASP A 414 -19.01 51.23 41.27
N GLN A 415 -19.09 50.72 40.04
CA GLN A 415 -20.01 51.23 39.03
C GLN A 415 -21.47 50.98 39.41
N ALA A 416 -21.81 49.80 39.94
CA ALA A 416 -23.15 49.51 40.43
C ALA A 416 -23.57 50.47 41.55
N SER A 417 -22.68 50.69 42.54
CA SER A 417 -22.90 51.66 43.62
C SER A 417 -23.08 53.09 43.10
N SER A 418 -22.27 53.49 42.12
CA SER A 418 -22.38 54.81 41.48
C SER A 418 -23.71 54.98 40.72
N ILE A 419 -24.18 53.93 40.05
CA ILE A 419 -25.46 53.90 39.35
C ILE A 419 -26.62 54.02 40.36
N GLU A 420 -26.56 53.30 41.48
CA GLU A 420 -27.58 53.36 42.54
C GLU A 420 -27.68 54.78 43.14
N GLN A 421 -26.54 55.41 43.45
CA GLN A 421 -26.51 56.79 43.94
C GLN A 421 -27.01 57.79 42.88
N THR A 422 -26.68 57.57 41.60
CA THR A 422 -27.15 58.42 40.50
C THR A 422 -28.67 58.28 40.34
N ALA A 423 -29.21 57.05 40.38
CA ALA A 423 -30.64 56.80 40.30
C ALA A 423 -31.39 57.49 41.44
N ALA A 424 -30.91 57.38 42.69
CA ALA A 424 -31.50 58.08 43.83
C ALA A 424 -31.48 59.61 43.66
N SER A 425 -30.37 60.15 43.13
CA SER A 425 -30.26 61.59 42.83
C SER A 425 -31.24 62.01 41.72
N MET A 426 -31.46 61.16 40.72
CA MET A 426 -32.42 61.42 39.65
C MET A 426 -33.87 61.36 40.14
N GLU A 427 -34.21 60.49 41.09
CA GLU A 427 -35.52 60.49 41.73
C GLU A 427 -35.78 61.78 42.51
N GLU A 428 -34.79 62.25 43.29
CA GLU A 428 -34.88 63.52 44.03
C GLU A 428 -35.00 64.73 43.07
N LEU A 429 -34.22 64.73 41.98
CA LEU A 429 -34.33 65.75 40.92
C LEU A 429 -35.71 65.72 40.24
N THR A 430 -36.24 64.53 39.93
CA THR A 430 -37.58 64.38 39.35
C THR A 430 -38.65 64.97 40.27
N SER A 431 -38.56 64.67 41.56
CA SER A 431 -39.46 65.22 42.58
C SER A 431 -39.37 66.75 42.64
N THR A 432 -38.16 67.29 42.64
CA THR A 432 -37.93 68.74 42.71
C THR A 432 -38.43 69.47 41.47
N VAL A 433 -38.20 68.93 40.27
CA VAL A 433 -38.70 69.50 39.01
C VAL A 433 -40.22 69.47 38.96
N ARG A 434 -40.84 68.38 39.42
CA ARG A 434 -42.30 68.27 39.54
C ARG A 434 -42.86 69.32 40.51
N GLN A 435 -42.25 69.45 41.68
CA GLN A 435 -42.63 70.47 42.66
C GLN A 435 -42.47 71.89 42.11
N ASN A 436 -41.44 72.18 41.32
CA ASN A 436 -41.26 73.47 40.66
C ASN A 436 -42.35 73.76 39.63
N ALA A 437 -42.77 72.76 38.84
CA ALA A 437 -43.88 72.91 37.90
C ALA A 437 -45.20 73.21 38.64
N ASP A 438 -45.49 72.48 39.72
CA ASP A 438 -46.69 72.69 40.54
C ASP A 438 -46.67 74.07 41.23
N ASN A 439 -45.52 74.48 41.78
CA ASN A 439 -45.33 75.80 42.38
C ASN A 439 -45.53 76.93 41.36
N ALA A 440 -45.00 76.78 40.14
CA ALA A 440 -45.15 77.76 39.08
C ALA A 440 -46.61 77.85 38.61
N ALA A 441 -47.32 76.73 38.52
CA ALA A 441 -48.75 76.70 38.22
C ALA A 441 -49.58 77.45 39.29
N HIS A 442 -49.29 77.17 40.57
CA HIS A 442 -49.96 77.84 41.69
C HIS A 442 -49.65 79.35 41.74
N ALA A 443 -48.39 79.74 41.53
CA ALA A 443 -47.98 81.14 41.46
C ALA A 443 -48.63 81.88 40.28
N ASN A 444 -48.80 81.21 39.15
CA ASN A 444 -49.52 81.75 37.99
C ASN A 444 -51.01 82.02 38.31
N GLU A 445 -51.66 81.13 39.05
CA GLU A 445 -53.05 81.32 39.49
C GLU A 445 -53.19 82.51 40.44
N LEU A 446 -52.33 82.59 41.46
CA LEU A 446 -52.25 83.72 42.38
C LEU A 446 -52.00 85.05 41.64
N ALA A 447 -51.12 85.06 40.65
CA ALA A 447 -50.85 86.23 39.84
C ALA A 447 -52.09 86.63 39.01
N ARG A 448 -52.82 85.69 38.43
CA ARG A 448 -54.08 86.00 37.71
C ARG A 448 -55.15 86.58 38.65
N GLU A 449 -55.28 86.05 39.86
CA GLU A 449 -56.18 86.60 40.88
C GLU A 449 -55.78 88.04 41.27
N ALA A 450 -54.49 88.27 41.56
CA ALA A 450 -53.97 89.60 41.87
C ALA A 450 -54.19 90.59 40.72
N SER A 451 -54.01 90.16 39.47
CA SER A 451 -54.29 90.97 38.28
C SER A 451 -55.76 91.35 38.20
N SER A 452 -56.68 90.42 38.47
CA SER A 452 -58.11 90.69 38.50
C SER A 452 -58.48 91.71 39.58
N VAL A 453 -57.87 91.63 40.76
CA VAL A 453 -58.08 92.59 41.85
C VAL A 453 -57.52 93.96 41.47
N ALA A 454 -56.34 94.03 40.85
CA ALA A 454 -55.72 95.26 40.38
C ALA A 454 -56.57 95.98 39.33
N VAL A 455 -57.12 95.25 38.35
CA VAL A 455 -58.02 95.80 37.33
C VAL A 455 -59.27 96.40 37.98
N LYS A 456 -59.89 95.67 38.91
CA LYS A 456 -61.06 96.16 39.65
C LYS A 456 -60.72 97.38 40.52
N GLY A 457 -59.54 97.40 41.13
CA GLY A 457 -59.03 98.56 41.87
C GLY A 457 -58.86 99.80 40.98
N GLY A 458 -58.29 99.61 39.79
CA GLY A 458 -58.17 100.67 38.78
C GLY A 458 -59.51 101.23 38.32
N GLU A 459 -60.54 100.39 38.14
CA GLU A 459 -61.91 100.85 37.84
C GLU A 459 -62.50 101.71 38.97
N VAL A 460 -62.34 101.28 40.23
CA VAL A 460 -62.80 102.06 41.39
C VAL A 460 -62.09 103.41 41.47
N VAL A 461 -60.77 103.44 41.27
CA VAL A 461 -59.99 104.68 41.23
C VAL A 461 -60.48 105.63 40.13
N LYS A 462 -60.75 105.11 38.91
CA LYS A 462 -61.34 105.90 37.81
C LYS A 462 -62.69 106.51 38.19
N GLN A 463 -63.53 105.77 38.91
CA GLN A 463 -64.81 106.26 39.41
C GLN A 463 -64.64 107.37 40.48
N VAL A 464 -63.65 107.25 41.36
CA VAL A 464 -63.33 108.28 42.36
C VAL A 464 -62.84 109.57 41.69
N VAL A 465 -61.94 109.49 40.69
CA VAL A 465 -61.49 110.66 39.91
C VAL A 465 -62.68 111.36 39.24
N SER A 466 -63.58 110.59 38.61
CA SER A 466 -64.80 111.14 38.00
C SER A 466 -65.68 111.88 39.01
N THR A 467 -65.82 111.33 40.22
CA THR A 467 -66.60 111.94 41.30
C THR A 467 -65.93 113.22 41.83
N MET A 468 -64.61 113.22 42.02
CA MET A 468 -63.86 114.41 42.46
C MET A 468 -63.96 115.55 41.44
N ASN A 469 -63.86 115.25 40.14
CA ASN A 469 -64.08 116.23 39.07
C ASN A 469 -65.49 116.83 39.09
N ALA A 470 -66.51 116.00 39.37
CA ALA A 470 -67.88 116.46 39.53
C ALA A 470 -68.05 117.37 40.76
N ILE A 471 -67.44 117.01 41.90
CA ILE A 471 -67.42 117.83 43.12
C ILE A 471 -66.74 119.17 42.84
N GLN A 472 -65.57 119.17 42.19
CA GLN A 472 -64.85 120.39 41.83
C GLN A 472 -65.68 121.32 40.94
N THR A 473 -66.34 120.75 39.92
CA THR A 473 -67.25 121.50 39.05
C THR A 473 -68.42 122.09 39.84
N SER A 474 -69.02 121.32 40.75
CA SER A 474 -70.12 121.78 41.60
C SER A 474 -69.69 122.88 42.56
N SER A 475 -68.53 122.74 43.20
CA SER A 475 -67.97 123.74 44.11
C SER A 475 -67.63 125.05 43.40
N GLY A 476 -67.13 125.00 42.16
CA GLY A 476 -66.93 126.20 41.33
C GLY A 476 -68.23 126.99 41.13
N LYS A 477 -69.34 126.29 40.81
CA LYS A 477 -70.66 126.93 40.71
C LYS A 477 -71.11 127.57 42.03
N VAL A 478 -70.77 126.97 43.18
CA VAL A 478 -71.06 127.56 44.49
C VAL A 478 -70.26 128.85 44.70
N VAL A 479 -68.97 128.89 44.34
CA VAL A 479 -68.16 130.12 44.41
C VAL A 479 -68.77 131.26 43.58
N ASP A 480 -69.28 130.93 42.38
CA ASP A 480 -69.95 131.90 41.51
C ASP A 480 -71.21 132.46 42.19
N ILE A 481 -72.06 131.59 42.77
CA ILE A 481 -73.28 131.99 43.49
C ILE A 481 -72.95 132.88 44.69
N ILE A 482 -71.94 132.51 45.49
CA ILE A 482 -71.53 133.29 46.66
C ILE A 482 -70.97 134.66 46.24
N SER A 483 -70.28 134.74 45.09
CA SER A 483 -69.81 136.02 44.54
C SER A 483 -70.98 136.93 44.11
N VAL A 484 -72.08 136.36 43.61
CA VAL A 484 -73.33 137.10 43.38
C VAL A 484 -73.95 137.59 44.70
N ILE A 485 -73.95 136.77 45.76
CA ILE A 485 -74.48 137.15 47.08
C ILE A 485 -73.67 138.30 47.71
N ASP A 486 -72.34 138.25 47.67
CA ASP A 486 -71.48 139.36 48.14
C ASP A 486 -71.76 140.65 47.34
N SER A 487 -71.98 140.52 46.02
CA SER A 487 -72.37 141.64 45.16
C SER A 487 -73.74 142.24 45.56
N ILE A 488 -74.73 141.40 45.85
CA ILE A 488 -76.06 141.83 46.35
C ILE A 488 -75.93 142.51 47.72
N ALA A 489 -75.13 141.96 48.62
CA ALA A 489 -74.87 142.54 49.94
C ALA A 489 -74.20 143.91 49.83
N PHE A 490 -73.22 144.07 48.93
CA PHE A 490 -72.60 145.35 48.62
C PHE A 490 -73.62 146.36 48.07
N GLN A 491 -74.43 145.97 47.09
CA GLN A 491 -75.50 146.82 46.54
C GLN A 491 -76.49 147.25 47.63
N THR A 492 -76.88 146.33 48.52
CA THR A 492 -77.79 146.60 49.65
C THR A 492 -77.16 147.57 50.65
N ASN A 493 -75.87 147.44 50.93
CA ASN A 493 -75.12 148.36 51.80
C ASN A 493 -75.07 149.79 51.23
N ILE A 494 -74.93 149.94 49.91
CA ILE A 494 -74.99 151.26 49.22
C ILE A 494 -76.42 151.83 49.24
N LEU A 495 -77.44 151.01 48.98
CA LEU A 495 -78.85 151.41 49.09
C LEU A 495 -79.20 151.90 50.50
N ALA A 496 -78.76 151.16 51.52
CA ALA A 496 -78.98 151.52 52.91
C ALA A 496 -78.22 152.79 53.33
N LEU A 497 -76.99 153.00 52.81
CA LEU A 497 -76.27 154.26 52.99
C LEU A 497 -77.06 155.44 52.40
N ASN A 498 -77.53 155.31 51.17
CA ASN A 498 -78.31 156.34 50.50
C ASN A 498 -79.58 156.66 51.28
N ALA A 499 -80.27 155.63 51.79
CA ALA A 499 -81.45 155.81 52.63
C ALA A 499 -81.14 156.49 53.97
N ALA A 500 -80.02 156.16 54.62
CA ALA A 500 -79.60 156.79 55.87
C ALA A 500 -79.25 158.28 55.66
N VAL A 501 -78.61 158.61 54.53
CA VAL A 501 -78.31 160.01 54.14
C VAL A 501 -79.60 160.79 53.91
N GLU A 502 -80.57 160.23 53.18
CA GLU A 502 -81.85 160.91 52.92
C GLU A 502 -82.69 161.05 54.20
N ALA A 503 -82.64 160.06 55.09
CA ALA A 503 -83.29 160.12 56.40
C ALA A 503 -82.67 161.21 57.31
N ALA A 504 -81.34 161.38 57.29
CA ALA A 504 -80.67 162.48 58.00
C ALA A 504 -81.06 163.85 57.41
N ARG A 505 -81.26 163.94 56.09
CA ARG A 505 -81.71 165.15 55.39
C ARG A 505 -83.13 165.58 55.80
N ALA A 506 -83.99 164.64 56.15
CA ALA A 506 -85.37 164.88 56.59
C ALA A 506 -85.52 165.32 58.07
N GLY A 507 -84.42 165.43 58.84
CA GLY A 507 -84.43 165.90 60.23
C GLY A 507 -85.20 164.98 61.19
N GLU A 508 -86.00 165.55 62.11
CA GLU A 508 -86.73 164.76 63.13
C GLU A 508 -87.75 163.78 62.53
N GLN A 509 -88.33 164.09 61.36
CA GLN A 509 -89.30 163.20 60.68
C GLN A 509 -88.64 161.93 60.10
N GLY A 510 -87.32 161.96 59.90
CA GLY A 510 -86.54 160.85 59.32
C GLY A 510 -85.96 159.88 60.35
N ARG A 511 -86.07 160.13 61.67
CA ARG A 511 -85.38 159.34 62.71
C ARG A 511 -85.71 157.84 62.65
N GLY A 512 -86.98 157.48 62.44
CA GLY A 512 -87.38 156.07 62.31
C GLY A 512 -86.76 155.40 61.08
N PHE A 513 -86.72 156.10 59.94
CA PHE A 513 -86.11 155.61 58.71
C PHE A 513 -84.59 155.50 58.82
N ALA A 514 -83.92 156.42 59.53
CA ALA A 514 -82.48 156.36 59.75
C ALA A 514 -82.07 155.12 60.56
N VAL A 515 -82.86 154.72 61.56
CA VAL A 515 -82.62 153.49 62.35
C VAL A 515 -82.77 152.26 61.47
N VAL A 516 -83.84 152.16 60.68
CA VAL A 516 -84.04 151.03 59.76
C VAL A 516 -82.92 150.97 58.72
N ALA A 517 -82.52 152.11 58.14
CA ALA A 517 -81.42 152.17 57.18
C ALA A 517 -80.07 151.74 57.80
N SER A 518 -79.80 152.11 59.06
CA SER A 518 -78.63 151.64 59.79
C SER A 518 -78.66 150.13 60.05
N GLU A 519 -79.82 149.57 60.40
CA GLU A 519 -79.97 148.13 60.64
C GLU A 519 -79.83 147.33 59.34
N VAL A 520 -80.43 147.79 58.23
CA VAL A 520 -80.26 147.18 56.90
C VAL A 520 -78.80 147.25 56.45
N ARG A 521 -78.11 148.36 56.72
CA ARG A 521 -76.67 148.50 56.43
C ARG A 521 -75.84 147.49 57.23
N SER A 522 -76.09 147.39 58.54
CA SER A 522 -75.43 146.42 59.41
C SER A 522 -75.66 144.97 58.93
N LEU A 523 -76.91 144.63 58.55
CA LEU A 523 -77.26 143.32 58.01
C LEU A 523 -76.56 143.04 56.66
N ALA A 524 -76.46 144.04 55.79
CA ALA A 524 -75.76 143.94 54.52
C ALA A 524 -74.24 143.73 54.72
N GLN A 525 -73.62 144.44 55.66
CA GLN A 525 -72.20 144.24 56.01
C GLN A 525 -71.96 142.85 56.61
N ARG A 526 -72.85 142.37 57.50
CA ARG A 526 -72.80 141.00 58.03
C ARG A 526 -72.96 139.96 56.93
N SER A 527 -73.89 140.17 55.99
CA SER A 527 -74.10 139.26 54.85
C SER A 527 -72.89 139.20 53.93
N ALA A 528 -72.25 140.34 53.63
CA ALA A 528 -71.02 140.40 52.85
C ALA A 528 -69.85 139.68 53.57
N GLN A 529 -69.71 139.86 54.88
CA GLN A 529 -68.71 139.15 55.67
C GLN A 529 -68.93 137.63 55.61
N SER A 530 -70.16 137.17 55.89
CA SER A 530 -70.50 135.73 55.82
C SER A 530 -70.32 135.17 54.40
N ALA A 531 -70.65 135.93 53.36
CA ALA A 531 -70.40 135.51 51.98
C ALA A 531 -68.91 135.31 51.71
N ARG A 532 -68.03 136.22 52.16
CA ARG A 532 -66.57 136.05 52.01
C ARG A 532 -66.01 134.88 52.82
N GLU A 533 -66.50 134.67 54.04
CA GLU A 533 -66.13 133.51 54.86
C GLU A 533 -66.53 132.18 54.17
N ILE A 534 -67.75 132.09 53.64
CA ILE A 534 -68.20 130.92 52.88
C ILE A 534 -67.35 130.76 51.61
N LYS A 535 -67.07 131.84 50.87
CA LYS A 535 -66.22 131.81 49.68
C LYS A 535 -64.85 131.21 50.00
N ALA A 536 -64.20 131.69 51.05
CA ALA A 536 -62.89 131.17 51.48
C ALA A 536 -62.94 129.68 51.87
N LEU A 537 -64.00 129.22 52.55
CA LEU A 537 -64.19 127.81 52.89
C LEU A 537 -64.38 126.93 51.65
N ILE A 538 -65.14 127.40 50.65
CA ILE A 538 -65.34 126.68 49.40
C ILE A 538 -64.06 126.67 48.56
N GLU A 539 -63.32 127.78 48.47
CA GLU A 539 -62.02 127.84 47.79
C GLU A 539 -61.02 126.86 48.41
N ASN A 540 -60.96 126.79 49.75
CA ASN A 540 -60.16 125.78 50.45
C ASN A 540 -60.63 124.34 50.12
N SER A 541 -61.95 124.12 50.10
CA SER A 541 -62.51 122.82 49.72
C SER A 541 -62.15 122.42 48.29
N VAL A 542 -62.17 123.35 47.33
CA VAL A 542 -61.73 123.12 45.94
C VAL A 542 -60.24 122.77 45.90
N SER A 543 -59.40 123.47 46.67
CA SER A 543 -57.98 123.14 46.80
C SER A 543 -57.75 121.71 47.32
N ASN A 544 -58.49 121.30 48.36
CA ASN A 544 -58.40 119.94 48.90
C ASN A 544 -58.90 118.88 47.91
N VAL A 545 -59.95 119.18 47.13
CA VAL A 545 -60.44 118.29 46.07
C VAL A 545 -59.40 118.16 44.95
N ASN A 546 -58.74 119.25 44.53
CA ASN A 546 -57.65 119.19 43.56
C ASN A 546 -56.51 118.28 44.02
N LEU A 547 -56.04 118.47 45.26
CA LEU A 547 -55.01 117.63 45.87
C LEU A 547 -55.45 116.16 45.92
N GLY A 548 -56.72 115.91 46.30
CA GLY A 548 -57.31 114.59 46.31
C GLY A 548 -57.35 113.95 44.92
N THR A 549 -57.73 114.70 43.88
CA THR A 549 -57.74 114.24 42.49
C THR A 549 -56.33 113.86 42.03
N GLU A 550 -55.31 114.65 42.37
CA GLU A 550 -53.92 114.37 42.02
C GLU A 550 -53.43 113.06 42.68
N LEU A 551 -53.65 112.90 43.98
CA LEU A 551 -53.28 111.69 44.73
C LEU A 551 -53.98 110.44 44.20
N VAL A 552 -55.27 110.53 43.87
CA VAL A 552 -56.05 109.41 43.33
C VAL A 552 -55.62 109.09 41.89
N THR A 553 -55.26 110.08 41.09
CA THR A 553 -54.71 109.87 39.73
C THR A 553 -53.38 109.12 39.79
N GLN A 554 -52.50 109.49 40.73
CA GLN A 554 -51.24 108.79 40.98
C GLN A 554 -51.48 107.36 41.50
N ALA A 555 -52.50 107.14 42.33
CA ALA A 555 -52.89 105.78 42.73
C ALA A 555 -53.36 104.96 41.51
N GLY A 556 -54.04 105.60 40.55
CA GLY A 556 -54.48 104.98 39.30
C GLY A 556 -53.33 104.52 38.42
N SER A 557 -52.32 105.37 38.20
CA SER A 557 -51.12 104.99 37.44
C SER A 557 -50.35 103.86 38.13
N THR A 558 -50.25 103.89 39.47
CA THR A 558 -49.62 102.82 40.25
C THR A 558 -50.36 101.48 40.09
N MET A 559 -51.69 101.48 39.96
CA MET A 559 -52.48 100.25 39.68
C MET A 559 -52.23 99.72 38.26
N GLU A 560 -52.05 100.59 37.27
CA GLU A 560 -51.68 100.18 35.90
C GLU A 560 -50.28 99.56 35.87
N GLU A 561 -49.29 100.17 36.54
CA GLU A 561 -47.95 99.62 36.71
C GLU A 561 -47.98 98.25 37.43
N LEU A 562 -48.77 98.12 38.51
CA LEU A 562 -48.95 96.85 39.21
C LEU A 562 -49.54 95.78 38.27
N THR A 563 -50.56 96.13 37.48
CA THR A 563 -51.17 95.21 36.52
C THR A 563 -50.15 94.72 35.49
N GLN A 564 -49.27 95.61 35.01
CA GLN A 564 -48.19 95.25 34.10
C GLN A 564 -47.13 94.36 34.76
N GLY A 565 -46.74 94.65 36.01
CA GLY A 565 -45.81 93.82 36.78
C GLY A 565 -46.34 92.41 37.00
N VAL A 566 -47.62 92.28 37.35
CA VAL A 566 -48.27 90.97 37.54
C VAL A 566 -48.36 90.18 36.23
N ARG A 567 -48.59 90.85 35.08
CA ARG A 567 -48.52 90.19 33.76
C ARG A 567 -47.14 89.61 33.47
N ASN A 568 -46.08 90.35 33.79
CA ASN A 568 -44.72 89.84 33.62
C ASN A 568 -44.47 88.60 34.50
N VAL A 569 -44.99 88.57 35.73
CA VAL A 569 -44.94 87.38 36.59
C VAL A 569 -45.67 86.19 35.96
N THR A 570 -46.87 86.39 35.41
CA THR A 570 -47.59 85.29 34.71
C THR A 570 -46.82 84.73 33.51
N THR A 571 -46.15 85.60 32.73
CA THR A 571 -45.29 85.16 31.63
C THR A 571 -44.10 84.33 32.12
N LEU A 572 -43.41 84.79 33.17
CA LEU A 572 -42.29 84.05 33.77
C LEU A 572 -42.73 82.69 34.32
N MET A 573 -43.89 82.62 34.98
CA MET A 573 -44.40 81.34 35.46
C MET A 573 -44.74 80.37 34.32
N ALA A 574 -45.25 80.88 33.20
CA ALA A 574 -45.48 80.07 32.00
C ALA A 574 -44.18 79.50 31.41
N GLU A 575 -43.12 80.31 31.36
CA GLU A 575 -41.79 79.86 30.94
C GLU A 575 -41.20 78.81 31.89
N ILE A 576 -41.34 78.99 33.22
CA ILE A 576 -40.88 78.00 34.22
C ILE A 576 -41.62 76.69 34.08
N MET A 577 -42.95 76.70 33.88
CA MET A 577 -43.73 75.48 33.65
C MET A 577 -43.26 74.76 32.37
N SER A 578 -43.03 75.49 31.29
CA SER A 578 -42.53 74.92 30.03
C SER A 578 -41.14 74.30 30.21
N SER A 579 -40.22 75.03 30.84
CA SER A 579 -38.85 74.56 31.12
C SER A 579 -38.85 73.34 32.05
N SER A 580 -39.70 73.33 33.08
CA SER A 580 -39.83 72.20 34.00
C SER A 580 -40.37 70.95 33.29
N ARG A 581 -41.27 71.11 32.31
CA ARG A 581 -41.76 70.00 31.49
C ARG A 581 -40.68 69.44 30.56
N GLU A 582 -39.86 70.30 29.98
CA GLU A 582 -38.70 69.89 29.17
C GLU A 582 -37.67 69.16 30.03
N GLN A 583 -37.36 69.68 31.23
CA GLN A 583 -36.49 69.01 32.21
C GLN A 583 -37.02 67.64 32.61
N SER A 584 -38.32 67.50 32.87
CA SER A 584 -38.93 66.20 33.19
C SER A 584 -38.75 65.20 32.05
N THR A 585 -38.89 65.64 30.80
CA THR A 585 -38.68 64.79 29.62
C THR A 585 -37.20 64.40 29.48
N GLY A 586 -36.28 65.34 29.73
CA GLY A 586 -34.84 65.05 29.76
C GLY A 586 -34.45 64.06 30.86
N ILE A 587 -35.05 64.18 32.04
CA ILE A 587 -34.84 63.27 33.16
C ILE A 587 -35.34 61.85 32.83
N GLU A 588 -36.48 61.69 32.16
CA GLU A 588 -36.93 60.38 31.69
C GLU A 588 -35.91 59.71 30.75
N GLN A 589 -35.31 60.47 29.83
CA GLN A 589 -34.26 59.96 28.94
C GLN A 589 -33.00 59.54 29.71
N VAL A 590 -32.59 60.31 30.71
CA VAL A 590 -31.46 59.95 31.57
C VAL A 590 -31.77 58.69 32.37
N ASN A 591 -32.99 58.53 32.91
CA ASN A 591 -33.40 57.31 33.60
C ASN A 591 -33.35 56.07 32.69
N LEU A 592 -33.77 56.18 31.42
CA LEU A 592 -33.61 55.10 30.44
C LEU A 592 -32.13 54.74 30.24
N ALA A 593 -31.25 55.72 30.16
CA ALA A 593 -29.80 55.49 30.02
C ALA A 593 -29.21 54.83 31.28
N ILE A 594 -29.64 55.23 32.49
CA ILE A 594 -29.23 54.61 33.76
C ILE A 594 -29.66 53.15 33.81
N ASN A 595 -30.89 52.82 33.42
CA ASN A 595 -31.36 51.43 33.37
C ASN A 595 -30.54 50.57 32.39
N GLN A 596 -30.14 51.14 31.25
CA GLN A 596 -29.26 50.44 30.30
C GLN A 596 -27.85 50.23 30.87
N LEU A 597 -27.31 51.22 31.59
CA LEU A 597 -26.03 51.09 32.29
C LEU A 597 -26.09 50.04 33.39
N ASP A 598 -27.19 49.96 34.14
CA ASP A 598 -27.40 48.93 35.17
C ASP A 598 -27.41 47.53 34.54
N SER A 599 -28.20 47.34 33.48
CA SER A 599 -28.23 46.06 32.74
C SER A 599 -26.85 45.65 32.22
N THR A 600 -26.05 46.60 31.74
CA THR A 600 -24.69 46.34 31.26
C THR A 600 -23.75 46.00 32.42
N THR A 601 -23.89 46.68 33.55
CA THR A 601 -23.14 46.40 34.79
C THR A 601 -23.43 44.99 35.31
N GLN A 602 -24.70 44.56 35.33
CA GLN A 602 -25.07 43.19 35.69
C GLN A 602 -24.50 42.15 34.71
N GLN A 603 -24.50 42.45 33.42
CA GLN A 603 -23.89 41.57 32.41
C GLN A 603 -22.36 41.47 32.60
N ASN A 604 -21.70 42.58 32.94
CA ASN A 604 -20.28 42.57 33.28
C ASN A 604 -20.01 41.71 34.52
N ALA A 605 -20.84 41.79 35.56
CA ALA A 605 -20.71 40.94 36.74
C ALA A 605 -20.84 39.44 36.39
N ALA A 606 -21.77 39.07 35.50
CA ALA A 606 -21.89 37.70 35.01
C ALA A 606 -20.65 37.27 34.20
N LEU A 607 -20.15 38.13 33.32
CA LEU A 607 -18.93 37.88 32.54
C LEU A 607 -17.69 37.72 33.43
N VAL A 608 -17.57 38.55 34.47
CA VAL A 608 -16.50 38.44 35.46
C VAL A 608 -16.53 37.06 36.11
N GLN A 609 -17.71 36.55 36.48
CA GLN A 609 -17.82 35.21 37.06
C GLN A 609 -17.41 34.10 36.07
N GLU A 610 -17.82 34.22 34.81
CA GLU A 610 -17.48 33.26 33.75
C GLU A 610 -15.97 33.25 33.45
N VAL A 611 -15.36 34.44 33.29
CA VAL A 611 -13.93 34.60 33.04
C VAL A 611 -13.10 34.09 34.22
N SER A 612 -13.55 34.32 35.46
CA SER A 612 -12.91 33.78 36.65
C SER A 612 -12.85 32.25 36.62
N SER A 613 -14.00 31.60 36.33
CA SER A 613 -14.09 30.14 36.23
C SER A 613 -13.24 29.56 35.09
N ALA A 614 -13.26 30.22 33.92
CA ALA A 614 -12.46 29.83 32.77
C ALA A 614 -10.95 29.95 33.05
N SER A 615 -10.52 31.06 33.65
CA SER A 615 -9.12 31.31 34.01
C SER A 615 -8.60 30.29 35.04
N HIS A 616 -9.44 29.94 36.03
CA HIS A 616 -9.10 28.90 37.00
C HIS A 616 -8.94 27.54 36.32
N SER A 617 -9.88 27.17 35.44
CA SER A 617 -9.82 25.91 34.68
C SER A 617 -8.59 25.84 33.78
N MET A 618 -8.21 26.94 33.13
CA MET A 618 -6.98 27.03 32.32
C MET A 618 -5.72 26.84 33.18
N ALA A 619 -5.66 27.45 34.36
CA ALA A 619 -4.55 27.27 35.29
C ALA A 619 -4.43 25.81 35.79
N GLU A 620 -5.55 25.16 36.12
CA GLU A 620 -5.57 23.75 36.49
C GLU A 620 -5.10 22.83 35.36
N GLN A 621 -5.61 23.02 34.13
CA GLN A 621 -5.21 22.25 32.96
C GLN A 621 -3.72 22.43 32.65
N SER A 622 -3.22 23.66 32.77
CA SER A 622 -1.81 23.94 32.60
C SER A 622 -0.94 23.23 33.64
N THR A 623 -1.36 23.27 34.91
CA THR A 623 -0.68 22.55 36.01
C THR A 623 -0.70 21.03 35.78
N GLN A 624 -1.77 20.50 35.21
CA GLN A 624 -1.86 19.10 34.81
C GLN A 624 -0.86 18.75 33.69
N LEU A 625 -0.73 19.61 32.66
CA LEU A 625 0.24 19.43 31.59
C LEU A 625 1.68 19.50 32.12
N GLU A 626 1.98 20.44 33.00
CA GLU A 626 3.28 20.52 33.67
C GLU A 626 3.61 19.23 34.45
N ARG A 627 2.63 18.68 35.19
CA ARG A 627 2.79 17.39 35.89
C ARG A 627 3.03 16.22 34.93
N VAL A 628 2.37 16.20 33.78
CA VAL A 628 2.60 15.17 32.75
C VAL A 628 4.01 15.28 32.20
N VAL A 629 4.46 16.49 31.82
CA VAL A 629 5.81 16.73 31.30
C VAL A 629 6.88 16.42 32.35
N ALA A 630 6.64 16.78 33.61
CA ALA A 630 7.54 16.49 34.74
C ALA A 630 7.69 14.98 35.03
N GLY A 631 6.73 14.15 34.59
CA GLY A 631 6.85 12.70 34.63
C GLY A 631 7.91 12.14 33.66
N PHE A 632 8.36 12.93 32.68
CA PHE A 632 9.44 12.58 31.77
C PHE A 632 10.76 13.19 32.24
N LYS A 633 11.84 12.40 32.17
CA LYS A 633 13.19 12.91 32.38
C LYS A 633 13.79 13.29 31.02
N LEU A 634 14.03 14.59 30.82
CA LEU A 634 14.36 15.21 29.52
C LEU A 634 15.82 15.62 29.38
#